data_AF-A0A7H1PTA7-F1
#
_entry.id   AF-A0A7H1PTA7-F1
#
_cell.length_a   1.000
_cell.length_b   1.000
_cell.length_c   1.000
_cell.angle_alpha   90.00
_cell.angle_beta   90.00
_cell.angle_gamma   90.00
#
_symmetry.space_group_name_H-M   'P 1'
#
loop_
_entity.id
_entity.type
_entity.pdbx_description
1 polymer ?
#
loop_
_entity_poly.entity_id
_entity_poly.type
_entity_poly.pdbx_seq_one_letter_code
_entity_poly.pdbx_strand_id
1 'polypeptide(L)'
;MNQTLMTALAAAALVVSGGSTTAFASDAPPRTTHGPCQYSQTLDEPAARPVPLPPDPWHTPIHGTVDMAVPTSQGPLPLRLDRAKAPCTVQSFVHLARHRFYDRTVCHRLTAYPTLKVLQCGDPTGTGEGGPGYKYKDELPVDLPPAPSDPTGVRRLYGRGLLAMANAGPDTNGSQFFVVYGDSALRPNYTVFGTVGAAGLETLDKIAASGIEPTAQDPAPVDGTPVLRTVLLSVRPSCRP
;
A
#
# COMPACT_ATOMS: atom_id res chain seq x y z
N MET A 1 -2.13 -91.75 12.16
CA MET A 1 -2.09 -92.13 10.73
C MET A 1 -2.05 -90.87 9.89
N ASN A 2 -0.96 -90.70 9.15
CA ASN A 2 -0.81 -90.09 7.83
C ASN A 2 -1.52 -88.76 7.45
N GLN A 3 -0.64 -87.79 7.16
CA GLN A 3 -0.50 -87.08 5.88
C GLN A 3 -1.50 -85.98 5.44
N THR A 4 -0.93 -84.76 5.39
CA THR A 4 -0.85 -83.83 4.23
C THR A 4 -2.13 -83.25 3.62
N LEU A 5 -2.27 -81.91 3.58
CA LEU A 5 -2.22 -81.12 2.33
C LEU A 5 -2.27 -79.60 2.59
N MET A 6 -1.38 -78.89 1.88
CA MET A 6 -1.35 -77.42 1.75
C MET A 6 -2.49 -76.92 0.84
N THR A 7 -2.98 -75.70 1.11
CA THR A 7 -3.44 -74.77 0.06
C THR A 7 -3.12 -73.34 0.46
N ALA A 8 -2.43 -72.63 -0.43
CA ALA A 8 -1.96 -71.26 -0.28
C ALA A 8 -3.06 -70.26 -0.65
N LEU A 9 -3.26 -69.22 0.16
CA LEU A 9 -4.01 -68.02 -0.22
C LEU A 9 -3.02 -66.91 -0.56
N ALA A 10 -3.04 -66.48 -1.83
CA ALA A 10 -2.31 -65.30 -2.30
C ALA A 10 -3.09 -64.03 -1.89
N ALA A 11 -2.45 -63.14 -1.13
CA ALA A 11 -2.97 -61.82 -0.83
C ALA A 11 -2.43 -60.82 -1.86
N ALA A 12 -3.34 -60.23 -2.65
CA ALA A 12 -3.01 -59.15 -3.58
C ALA A 12 -2.86 -57.83 -2.82
N ALA A 13 -1.67 -57.23 -2.85
CA ALA A 13 -1.41 -55.89 -2.34
C ALA A 13 -1.75 -54.85 -3.41
N LEU A 14 -2.80 -54.03 -3.18
CA LEU A 14 -3.04 -52.82 -3.97
C LEU A 14 -2.07 -51.73 -3.51
N VAL A 15 -1.15 -51.35 -4.39
CA VAL A 15 -0.32 -50.15 -4.24
C VAL A 15 -1.13 -48.96 -4.73
N VAL A 16 -1.60 -48.12 -3.80
CA VAL A 16 -2.18 -46.81 -4.13
C VAL A 16 -1.02 -45.82 -4.23
N SER A 17 -0.65 -45.46 -5.46
CA SER A 17 0.30 -44.39 -5.75
C SER A 17 -0.33 -43.04 -5.43
N GLY A 18 0.09 -42.43 -4.32
CA GLY A 18 -0.22 -41.04 -3.99
C GLY A 18 0.43 -40.09 -4.99
N GLY A 19 -0.37 -39.51 -5.87
CA GLY A 19 0.06 -38.42 -6.75
C GLY A 19 0.27 -37.15 -5.96
N SER A 20 1.53 -36.76 -5.75
CA SER A 20 1.91 -35.43 -5.27
C SER A 20 1.46 -34.38 -6.28
N THR A 21 0.40 -33.63 -5.97
CA THR A 21 0.04 -32.43 -6.75
C THR A 21 1.02 -31.31 -6.38
N THR A 22 2.14 -31.26 -7.10
CA THR A 22 2.99 -30.07 -7.16
C THR A 22 2.17 -28.93 -7.77
N ALA A 23 1.89 -27.89 -7.00
CA ALA A 23 1.33 -26.64 -7.51
C ALA A 23 2.34 -26.04 -8.50
N PHE A 24 2.01 -26.02 -9.79
CA PHE A 24 2.82 -25.36 -10.80
C PHE A 24 2.75 -23.85 -10.57
N ALA A 25 3.89 -23.23 -10.26
CA ALA A 25 4.06 -21.80 -10.46
C ALA A 25 3.79 -21.51 -11.94
N SER A 26 2.96 -20.50 -12.22
CA SER A 26 2.60 -20.15 -13.59
C SER A 26 3.80 -19.50 -14.29
N ASP A 27 4.38 -20.19 -15.28
CA ASP A 27 5.49 -19.74 -16.14
C ASP A 27 5.14 -18.56 -17.09
N ALA A 28 3.97 -17.93 -16.92
CA ALA A 28 3.58 -16.83 -17.78
C ALA A 28 4.35 -15.55 -17.39
N PRO A 29 4.90 -14.79 -18.36
CA PRO A 29 5.62 -13.55 -18.06
C PRO A 29 4.68 -12.53 -17.37
N PRO A 30 5.24 -11.65 -16.52
CA PRO A 30 4.46 -10.63 -15.84
C PRO A 30 3.75 -9.74 -16.86
N ARG A 31 2.44 -9.57 -16.69
CA ARG A 31 1.63 -8.72 -17.58
C ARG A 31 1.92 -7.26 -17.29
N THR A 32 2.07 -6.46 -18.34
CA THR A 32 2.19 -5.00 -18.24
C THR A 32 1.14 -4.36 -19.13
N THR A 33 0.49 -3.31 -18.62
CA THR A 33 -0.48 -2.52 -19.38
C THR A 33 0.21 -1.70 -20.47
N HIS A 34 -0.53 -1.33 -21.54
CA HIS A 34 0.07 -0.76 -22.75
C HIS A 34 0.04 0.77 -22.85
N GLY A 35 -0.66 1.45 -21.94
CA GLY A 35 -0.77 2.91 -21.96
C GLY A 35 0.45 3.59 -21.34
N PRO A 36 0.38 4.89 -21.04
CA PRO A 36 1.52 5.64 -20.52
C PRO A 36 1.92 5.22 -19.10
N CYS A 37 1.02 4.67 -18.29
CA CYS A 37 1.30 4.35 -16.90
C CYS A 37 2.04 3.03 -16.70
N GLN A 38 1.91 2.08 -17.64
CA GLN A 38 2.69 0.84 -17.67
C GLN A 38 2.66 0.09 -16.34
N TYR A 39 1.47 -0.10 -15.76
CA TYR A 39 1.29 -0.94 -14.57
C TYR A 39 1.74 -2.37 -14.87
N SER A 40 2.75 -2.85 -14.15
CA SER A 40 3.38 -4.15 -14.33
C SER A 40 3.09 -5.07 -13.15
N GLN A 41 2.59 -6.26 -13.43
CA GLN A 41 2.33 -7.28 -12.42
C GLN A 41 3.62 -7.70 -11.70
N THR A 42 3.53 -7.92 -10.40
CA THR A 42 4.61 -8.48 -9.56
C THR A 42 4.27 -9.94 -9.24
N LEU A 43 5.00 -10.89 -9.84
CA LEU A 43 4.71 -12.33 -9.64
C LEU A 43 5.16 -12.82 -8.26
N ASP A 44 6.30 -12.33 -7.79
CA ASP A 44 6.89 -12.72 -6.49
C ASP A 44 6.21 -12.00 -5.31
N GLU A 45 5.51 -10.91 -5.58
CA GLU A 45 4.76 -10.12 -4.60
C GLU A 45 3.28 -10.06 -5.04
N PRO A 46 2.49 -11.13 -4.82
CA PRO A 46 1.11 -11.19 -5.26
C PRO A 46 0.24 -10.18 -4.51
N ALA A 47 -0.92 -9.87 -5.09
CA ALA A 47 -1.84 -8.92 -4.50
C ALA A 47 -2.33 -9.42 -3.12
N ALA A 48 -2.19 -8.58 -2.10
CA ALA A 48 -2.70 -8.85 -0.75
C ALA A 48 -4.23 -9.04 -0.73
N ARG A 49 -4.92 -8.49 -1.74
CA ARG A 49 -6.34 -8.75 -2.04
C ARG A 49 -6.55 -8.83 -3.54
N PRO A 50 -7.50 -9.65 -4.03
CA PRO A 50 -7.78 -9.75 -5.45
C PRO A 50 -8.14 -8.39 -6.07
N VAL A 51 -7.36 -7.97 -7.07
CA VAL A 51 -7.63 -6.77 -7.87
C VAL A 51 -6.97 -6.94 -9.25
N PRO A 52 -7.63 -6.57 -10.36
CA PRO A 52 -6.99 -6.59 -11.67
C PRO A 52 -6.01 -5.42 -11.82
N LEU A 53 -5.16 -5.46 -12.85
CA LEU A 53 -4.36 -4.31 -13.24
C LEU A 53 -5.27 -3.09 -13.52
N PRO A 54 -4.84 -1.86 -13.18
CA PRO A 54 -5.60 -0.67 -13.48
C PRO A 54 -5.80 -0.47 -14.98
N PRO A 55 -6.90 0.17 -15.41
CA PRO A 55 -7.03 0.59 -16.79
C PRO A 55 -5.99 1.66 -17.12
N ASP A 56 -5.28 1.46 -18.22
CA ASP A 56 -4.21 2.34 -18.72
C ASP A 56 -4.57 2.84 -20.13
N PRO A 57 -5.51 3.79 -20.24
CA PRO A 57 -5.93 4.32 -21.54
C PRO A 57 -4.80 5.12 -22.19
N TRP A 58 -4.82 5.21 -23.52
CA TRP A 58 -3.86 6.04 -24.28
C TRP A 58 -3.75 7.49 -23.77
N HIS A 59 -4.84 8.03 -23.23
CA HIS A 59 -4.89 9.34 -22.61
C HIS A 59 -5.32 9.21 -21.15
N THR A 60 -4.35 9.01 -20.25
CA THR A 60 -4.62 9.06 -18.81
C THR A 60 -5.06 10.48 -18.41
N PRO A 61 -6.13 10.65 -17.63
CA PRO A 61 -6.58 11.98 -17.22
C PRO A 61 -5.49 12.74 -16.43
N ILE A 62 -5.02 13.86 -16.98
CA ILE A 62 -3.95 14.70 -16.40
C ILE A 62 -4.44 16.01 -15.76
N HIS A 63 -5.76 16.22 -15.69
CA HIS A 63 -6.34 17.46 -15.17
C HIS A 63 -7.47 17.19 -14.18
N GLY A 64 -7.66 18.17 -13.30
CA GLY A 64 -8.73 18.17 -12.30
C GLY A 64 -8.41 17.30 -11.09
N THR A 65 -9.23 17.47 -10.06
CA THR A 65 -9.05 16.79 -8.78
C THR A 65 -10.05 15.65 -8.60
N VAL A 66 -9.73 14.72 -7.71
CA VAL A 66 -10.68 13.71 -7.20
C VAL A 66 -10.75 13.85 -5.69
N ASP A 67 -11.93 14.16 -5.19
CA ASP A 67 -12.16 14.16 -3.75
C ASP A 67 -12.50 12.74 -3.30
N MET A 68 -11.87 12.30 -2.21
CA MET A 68 -12.02 10.96 -1.64
C MET A 68 -12.55 11.06 -0.22
N ALA A 69 -13.62 10.34 0.07
CA ALA A 69 -14.14 10.12 1.40
C ALA A 69 -13.44 8.90 2.02
N VAL A 70 -12.76 9.13 3.14
CA VAL A 70 -12.04 8.08 3.89
C VAL A 70 -12.43 8.15 5.37
N PRO A 71 -13.59 7.59 5.76
CA PRO A 71 -13.89 7.42 7.18
C PRO A 71 -12.87 6.46 7.80
N THR A 72 -12.28 6.84 8.94
CA THR A 72 -11.41 5.96 9.73
C THR A 72 -11.99 5.68 11.10
N SER A 73 -11.45 4.68 11.81
CA SER A 73 -11.81 4.43 13.22
C SER A 73 -11.46 5.57 14.17
N GLN A 74 -10.66 6.56 13.75
CA GLN A 74 -10.22 7.68 14.58
C GLN A 74 -10.84 9.03 14.20
N GLY A 75 -11.54 9.10 13.07
CA GLY A 75 -12.10 10.33 12.49
C GLY A 75 -12.08 10.30 10.96
N PRO A 76 -12.66 11.31 10.29
CA PRO A 76 -12.63 11.40 8.83
C PRO A 76 -11.23 11.81 8.34
N LEU A 77 -10.75 11.20 7.24
CA LEU A 77 -9.51 11.54 6.56
C LEU A 77 -9.78 11.93 5.09
N PRO A 78 -10.52 13.03 4.82
CA PRO A 78 -10.82 13.43 3.45
C PRO A 78 -9.54 13.73 2.67
N LEU A 79 -9.42 13.18 1.46
CA LEU A 79 -8.29 13.40 0.58
C LEU A 79 -8.74 14.14 -0.69
N ARG A 80 -7.87 14.99 -1.24
CA ARG A 80 -8.02 15.61 -2.54
C ARG A 80 -6.84 15.21 -3.41
N LEU A 81 -7.11 14.38 -4.41
CA LEU A 81 -6.11 13.87 -5.34
C LEU A 81 -5.96 14.84 -6.51
N ASP A 82 -4.73 15.05 -6.98
CA ASP A 82 -4.41 15.99 -8.06
C ASP A 82 -3.81 15.25 -9.26
N ARG A 83 -4.59 15.15 -10.34
CA ARG A 83 -4.18 14.48 -11.57
C ARG A 83 -3.09 15.21 -12.34
N ALA A 84 -2.93 16.52 -12.13
CA ALA A 84 -1.88 17.27 -12.80
C ALA A 84 -0.51 16.98 -12.19
N LYS A 85 -0.46 16.56 -10.93
CA LYS A 85 0.79 16.20 -10.23
C LYS A 85 1.21 14.77 -10.51
N ALA A 86 0.28 13.82 -10.43
CA ALA A 86 0.59 12.40 -10.53
C ALA A 86 -0.57 11.60 -11.17
N PRO A 87 -0.79 11.75 -12.49
CA PRO A 87 -1.94 11.13 -13.16
C PRO A 87 -2.00 9.61 -13.01
N CYS A 88 -0.88 8.89 -13.12
CA CYS A 88 -0.83 7.45 -13.00
C CYS A 88 -1.04 6.97 -11.56
N THR A 89 -0.52 7.69 -10.57
CA THR A 89 -0.80 7.43 -9.16
C THR A 89 -2.26 7.65 -8.83
N VAL A 90 -2.86 8.77 -9.25
CA VAL A 90 -4.29 9.04 -8.99
C VAL A 90 -5.17 7.98 -9.65
N GLN A 91 -4.85 7.58 -10.88
CA GLN A 91 -5.56 6.50 -11.59
C GLN A 91 -5.49 5.17 -10.82
N SER A 92 -4.29 4.78 -10.37
CA SER A 92 -4.06 3.57 -9.56
C SER A 92 -4.84 3.62 -8.24
N PHE A 93 -4.74 4.72 -7.49
CA PHE A 93 -5.40 4.88 -6.20
C PHE A 93 -6.93 4.80 -6.32
N VAL A 94 -7.51 5.48 -7.32
CA VAL A 94 -8.97 5.45 -7.58
C VAL A 94 -9.42 4.05 -8.03
N HIS A 95 -8.62 3.35 -8.84
CA HIS A 95 -8.88 1.97 -9.23
C HIS A 95 -8.95 1.04 -8.03
N LEU A 96 -7.94 1.10 -7.15
CA LEU A 96 -7.89 0.31 -5.91
C LEU A 96 -9.06 0.64 -4.97
N ALA A 97 -9.40 1.92 -4.82
CA ALA A 97 -10.54 2.37 -4.02
C ALA A 97 -11.88 1.83 -4.54
N ARG A 98 -12.10 1.85 -5.87
CA ARG A 98 -13.31 1.31 -6.51
C ARG A 98 -13.44 -0.20 -6.32
N HIS A 99 -12.31 -0.92 -6.28
CA HIS A 99 -12.26 -2.35 -5.98
C HIS A 99 -12.25 -2.66 -4.48
N ARG A 100 -12.49 -1.66 -3.61
CA ARG A 100 -12.54 -1.82 -2.15
C ARG A 100 -11.23 -2.35 -1.56
N PHE A 101 -10.12 -2.19 -2.28
CA PHE A 101 -8.82 -2.75 -1.89
C PHE A 101 -8.37 -2.22 -0.51
N TYR A 102 -8.64 -0.95 -0.22
CA TYR A 102 -8.29 -0.29 1.03
C TYR A 102 -9.29 -0.47 2.19
N ASP A 103 -10.41 -1.16 1.98
CA ASP A 103 -11.44 -1.26 3.02
C ASP A 103 -10.93 -2.07 4.21
N ARG A 104 -11.16 -1.57 5.43
CA ARG A 104 -10.70 -2.20 6.67
C ARG A 104 -9.17 -2.41 6.72
N THR A 105 -8.41 -1.64 5.95
CA THR A 105 -6.94 -1.63 5.98
C THR A 105 -6.46 -0.80 7.16
N VAL A 106 -5.43 -1.27 7.87
CA VAL A 106 -4.81 -0.50 8.97
C VAL A 106 -3.77 0.48 8.44
N CYS A 107 -3.62 1.59 9.15
CA CYS A 107 -2.39 2.38 9.08
C CYS A 107 -1.38 1.73 10.03
N HIS A 108 -0.44 1.00 9.46
CA HIS A 108 0.44 0.10 10.19
C HIS A 108 1.65 0.80 10.81
N ARG A 109 1.97 2.02 10.36
CA ARG A 109 3.18 2.72 10.80
C ARG A 109 2.94 4.21 11.01
N LEU A 110 3.42 4.71 12.14
CA LEU A 110 3.52 6.12 12.49
C LEU A 110 5.00 6.41 12.79
N THR A 111 5.52 7.52 12.26
CA THR A 111 6.89 7.98 12.54
C THR A 111 6.84 9.33 13.23
N ALA A 112 7.78 9.61 14.13
CA ALA A 112 7.90 10.84 14.91
C ALA A 112 9.33 11.41 14.89
N TYR A 113 10.12 11.09 13.87
CA TYR A 113 11.44 11.69 13.68
C TYR A 113 11.33 13.20 13.40
N PRO A 114 12.36 14.00 13.75
CA PRO A 114 12.38 15.42 13.40
C PRO A 114 12.20 15.69 11.89
N THR A 115 12.70 14.78 11.05
CA THR A 115 12.69 14.88 9.58
C THR A 115 11.57 14.09 8.91
N LEU A 116 10.85 13.22 9.63
CA LEU A 116 9.82 12.34 9.08
C LEU A 116 8.69 12.14 10.08
N LYS A 117 7.58 12.84 9.84
CA LYS A 117 6.37 12.86 10.68
C LYS A 117 5.18 12.46 9.82
N VAL A 118 5.04 11.16 9.58
CA VAL A 118 4.03 10.61 8.67
C VAL A 118 3.25 9.47 9.32
N LEU A 119 2.01 9.31 8.87
CA LEU A 119 1.20 8.12 9.12
C LEU A 119 1.07 7.36 7.80
N GLN A 120 1.52 6.11 7.77
CA GLN A 120 1.56 5.24 6.59
C GLN A 120 0.43 4.20 6.64
N CYS A 121 -0.26 4.05 5.53
CA CYS A 121 -1.42 3.18 5.35
C CYS A 121 -1.38 2.52 3.96
N GLY A 122 -2.42 1.76 3.61
CA GLY A 122 -2.62 1.24 2.25
C GLY A 122 -2.05 -0.15 2.00
N ASP A 123 -1.60 -0.84 3.05
CA ASP A 123 -1.25 -2.27 3.03
C ASP A 123 -2.38 -3.10 3.66
N PRO A 124 -3.14 -3.89 2.87
CA PRO A 124 -4.19 -4.76 3.40
C PRO A 124 -3.73 -5.84 4.39
N THR A 125 -2.47 -6.28 4.36
CA THR A 125 -1.94 -7.25 5.34
C THR A 125 -1.62 -6.55 6.67
N GLY A 126 -1.30 -5.25 6.61
CA GLY A 126 -0.87 -4.44 7.74
C GLY A 126 0.58 -4.71 8.17
N THR A 127 1.39 -5.41 7.38
CA THR A 127 2.78 -5.76 7.72
C THR A 127 3.77 -4.70 7.24
N GLY A 128 3.39 -3.87 6.27
CA GLY A 128 4.28 -2.95 5.55
C GLY A 128 4.90 -3.56 4.29
N GLU A 129 4.64 -4.84 4.01
CA GLU A 129 5.20 -5.58 2.87
C GLU A 129 4.14 -5.90 1.80
N GLY A 130 2.85 -5.76 2.13
CA GLY A 130 1.78 -6.08 1.19
C GLY A 130 1.55 -4.97 0.15
N GLY A 131 0.98 -5.38 -0.98
CA GLY A 131 0.72 -4.51 -2.12
C GLY A 131 -0.39 -5.03 -3.03
N PRO A 132 -0.64 -4.36 -4.17
CA PRO A 132 -1.77 -4.67 -5.04
C PRO A 132 -1.44 -5.72 -6.12
N GLY A 133 -0.26 -6.36 -6.04
CA GLY A 133 0.20 -7.34 -7.03
C GLY A 133 0.68 -6.72 -8.34
N TYR A 134 0.96 -5.41 -8.33
CA TYR A 134 1.58 -4.69 -9.42
C TYR A 134 2.37 -3.49 -8.90
N LYS A 135 3.28 -3.00 -9.74
CA LYS A 135 4.04 -1.78 -9.53
C LYS A 135 3.96 -0.83 -10.73
N TYR A 136 4.31 0.43 -10.51
CA TYR A 136 4.39 1.44 -11.55
C TYR A 136 5.40 2.53 -11.18
N LYS A 137 5.74 3.34 -12.19
CA LYS A 137 6.79 4.36 -12.10
C LYS A 137 6.46 5.50 -11.14
N ASP A 138 7.49 6.19 -10.68
CA ASP A 138 7.37 7.41 -9.91
C ASP A 138 6.94 8.62 -10.78
N GLU A 139 6.13 9.50 -10.20
CA GLU A 139 5.77 10.82 -10.73
C GLU A 139 6.29 11.88 -9.76
N LEU A 140 7.62 12.00 -9.70
CA LEU A 140 8.31 12.73 -8.63
C LEU A 140 8.00 14.24 -8.65
N PRO A 141 7.81 14.86 -7.48
CA PRO A 141 7.46 16.27 -7.40
C PRO A 141 8.64 17.15 -7.80
N VAL A 142 8.36 18.16 -8.63
CA VAL A 142 9.36 19.13 -9.12
C VAL A 142 9.23 20.51 -8.44
N ASP A 143 8.15 20.74 -7.72
CA ASP A 143 7.71 22.03 -7.19
C ASP A 143 7.81 22.16 -5.67
N LEU A 144 8.27 21.14 -4.95
CA LEU A 144 8.43 21.23 -3.50
C LEU A 144 9.54 22.23 -3.13
N PRO A 145 9.34 23.07 -2.10
CA PRO A 145 10.36 24.01 -1.67
C PRO A 145 11.53 23.28 -0.96
N PRO A 146 12.72 23.89 -0.89
CA PRO A 146 13.82 23.37 -0.08
C PRO A 146 13.39 23.18 1.38
N ALA A 147 13.86 22.10 2.01
CA ALA A 147 13.63 21.89 3.43
C ALA A 147 14.43 22.93 4.25
N PRO A 148 13.80 23.76 5.11
CA PRO A 148 14.51 24.78 5.88
C PRO A 148 15.58 24.19 6.82
N SER A 149 15.38 22.94 7.24
CA SER A 149 16.28 22.22 8.14
C SER A 149 17.43 21.48 7.43
N ASP A 150 17.59 21.61 6.12
CA ASP A 150 18.62 20.91 5.35
C ASP A 150 19.59 21.88 4.65
N PRO A 151 20.79 22.12 5.22
CA PRO A 151 21.77 23.04 4.63
C PRO A 151 22.37 22.52 3.32
N THR A 152 22.21 21.23 3.00
CA THR A 152 22.72 20.66 1.74
C THR A 152 21.85 21.00 0.53
N GLY A 153 20.61 21.45 0.76
CA GLY A 153 19.64 21.72 -0.31
C GLY A 153 19.20 20.48 -1.08
N VAL A 154 19.43 19.28 -0.55
CA VAL A 154 19.10 18.01 -1.22
C VAL A 154 17.67 17.57 -0.86
N ARG A 155 17.23 17.83 0.36
CA ARG A 155 15.87 17.55 0.83
C ARG A 155 14.91 18.66 0.41
N ARG A 156 13.66 18.25 0.31
CA ARG A 156 12.50 19.09 0.04
C ARG A 156 11.54 19.00 1.22
N LEU A 157 10.83 20.09 1.44
CA LEU A 157 9.79 20.16 2.46
C LEU A 157 8.55 19.44 1.94
N TYR A 158 8.25 18.30 2.56
CA TYR A 158 6.94 17.69 2.49
C TYR A 158 6.12 18.32 3.62
N GLY A 159 5.28 19.29 3.25
CA GLY A 159 4.49 20.05 4.21
C GLY A 159 3.38 19.23 4.85
N ARG A 160 2.97 19.62 6.05
CA ARG A 160 1.79 19.06 6.71
C ARG A 160 0.57 19.06 5.77
N GLY A 161 -0.11 17.93 5.72
CA GLY A 161 -1.27 17.69 4.88
C GLY A 161 -0.96 17.16 3.48
N LEU A 162 0.30 17.00 3.08
CA LEU A 162 0.62 16.32 1.82
C LEU A 162 0.35 14.81 1.90
N LEU A 163 -0.08 14.26 0.78
CA LEU A 163 -0.30 12.83 0.54
C LEU A 163 0.71 12.35 -0.51
N ALA A 164 1.44 11.28 -0.20
CA ALA A 164 2.46 10.73 -1.09
C ALA A 164 2.50 9.20 -1.06
N MET A 165 3.01 8.59 -2.14
CA MET A 165 3.19 7.14 -2.21
C MET A 165 4.38 6.69 -1.40
N ALA A 166 4.23 5.58 -0.68
CA ALA A 166 5.35 4.83 -0.15
C ALA A 166 5.90 3.90 -1.25
N ASN A 167 7.20 3.64 -1.22
CA ASN A 167 7.88 2.76 -2.19
C ASN A 167 9.05 2.02 -1.51
N ALA A 168 9.54 0.96 -2.16
CA ALA A 168 10.71 0.18 -1.75
C ALA A 168 11.95 0.56 -2.58
N GLY A 169 11.97 1.78 -3.12
CA GLY A 169 12.96 2.25 -4.09
C GLY A 169 12.31 2.83 -5.35
N PRO A 170 13.12 3.34 -6.31
CA PRO A 170 12.60 3.97 -7.51
C PRO A 170 11.67 3.05 -8.30
N ASP A 171 10.57 3.61 -8.80
CA ASP A 171 9.58 2.95 -9.67
C ASP A 171 8.94 1.69 -9.07
N THR A 172 8.75 1.69 -7.74
CA THR A 172 8.10 0.59 -7.00
C THR A 172 6.80 1.02 -6.33
N ASN A 173 6.11 2.02 -6.87
CA ASN A 173 4.80 2.42 -6.33
C ASN A 173 3.81 1.27 -6.44
N GLY A 174 3.17 0.94 -5.32
CA GLY A 174 2.11 -0.06 -5.24
C GLY A 174 0.82 0.57 -4.72
N SER A 175 0.38 0.14 -3.54
CA SER A 175 -0.84 0.62 -2.89
C SER A 175 -0.60 1.45 -1.64
N GLN A 176 0.58 1.33 -1.02
CA GLN A 176 0.90 1.99 0.23
C GLN A 176 1.13 3.48 0.03
N PHE A 177 0.61 4.28 0.93
CA PHE A 177 0.74 5.74 0.92
C PHE A 177 0.97 6.25 2.33
N PHE A 178 1.51 7.44 2.44
CA PHE A 178 1.64 8.14 3.71
C PHE A 178 1.04 9.54 3.64
N VAL A 179 0.52 9.98 4.77
CA VAL A 179 0.04 11.34 4.99
C VAL A 179 0.94 12.04 5.99
N VAL A 180 1.37 13.24 5.61
CA VAL A 180 2.30 14.05 6.39
C VAL A 180 1.52 14.79 7.46
N TYR A 181 1.69 14.42 8.74
CA TYR A 181 1.02 15.12 9.84
C TYR A 181 1.91 16.22 10.43
N GLY A 182 3.20 16.25 10.13
CA GLY A 182 4.07 17.37 10.49
C GLY A 182 5.11 17.60 9.41
N ASP A 183 5.54 18.84 9.25
CA ASP A 183 6.55 19.21 8.27
C ASP A 183 7.75 18.26 8.32
N SER A 184 8.05 17.68 7.15
CA SER A 184 9.02 16.60 6.97
C SER A 184 10.04 16.99 5.90
N ALA A 185 11.30 16.67 6.14
CA ALA A 185 12.42 16.98 5.27
C ALA A 185 12.92 15.70 4.60
N LEU A 186 12.49 15.44 3.38
CA LEU A 186 12.79 14.20 2.65
C LEU A 186 13.44 14.49 1.31
N ARG A 187 14.21 13.54 0.78
CA ARG A 187 14.57 13.59 -0.65
C ARG A 187 13.29 13.51 -1.49
N PRO A 188 13.23 14.17 -2.67
CA PRO A 188 12.04 14.17 -3.53
C PRO A 188 11.86 12.83 -4.28
N ASN A 189 11.93 11.71 -3.55
CA ASN A 189 11.88 10.34 -4.09
C ASN A 189 10.49 9.70 -3.93
N TYR A 190 9.48 10.46 -3.52
CA TYR A 190 8.13 9.98 -3.27
C TYR A 190 7.14 10.80 -4.06
N THR A 191 6.31 10.12 -4.85
CA THR A 191 5.26 10.74 -5.65
C THR A 191 4.23 11.44 -4.78
N VAL A 192 4.14 12.76 -4.86
CA VAL A 192 3.10 13.55 -4.19
C VAL A 192 1.89 13.64 -5.11
N PHE A 193 0.73 13.14 -4.67
CA PHE A 193 -0.45 13.00 -5.52
C PHE A 193 -1.72 13.62 -4.95
N GLY A 194 -1.62 14.35 -3.83
CA GLY A 194 -2.76 15.03 -3.26
C GLY A 194 -2.50 15.68 -1.90
N THR A 195 -3.60 16.05 -1.26
CA THR A 195 -3.61 16.70 0.05
C THR A 195 -4.73 16.19 0.94
N VAL A 196 -4.58 16.33 2.25
CA VAL A 196 -5.57 16.03 3.29
C VAL A 196 -6.43 17.26 3.57
N GLY A 197 -7.75 17.09 3.70
CA GLY A 197 -8.66 18.16 4.10
C GLY A 197 -8.61 18.45 5.61
N ALA A 198 -9.17 19.60 6.04
CA ALA A 198 -9.05 20.11 7.41
C ALA A 198 -9.46 19.09 8.50
N ALA A 199 -10.61 18.42 8.37
CA ALA A 199 -11.04 17.41 9.35
C ALA A 199 -10.07 16.20 9.45
N GLY A 200 -9.35 15.92 8.36
CA GLY A 200 -8.28 14.93 8.34
C GLY A 200 -7.05 15.38 9.13
N LEU A 201 -6.71 16.67 9.09
CA LEU A 201 -5.61 17.23 9.86
C LEU A 201 -5.86 17.11 11.38
N GLU A 202 -7.09 17.33 11.84
CA GLU A 202 -7.49 17.11 13.24
C GLU A 202 -7.39 15.63 13.64
N THR A 203 -7.83 14.73 12.75
CA THR A 203 -7.72 13.28 12.95
C THR A 203 -6.24 12.86 13.05
N LEU A 204 -5.38 13.42 12.20
CA LEU A 204 -3.94 13.15 12.24
C LEU A 204 -3.28 13.66 13.53
N ASP A 205 -3.68 14.83 14.02
CA ASP A 205 -3.16 15.36 15.30
C ASP A 205 -3.53 14.46 16.47
N LYS A 206 -4.77 13.98 16.51
CA LYS A 206 -5.23 13.03 17.53
C LYS A 206 -4.40 11.74 17.52
N ILE A 207 -4.15 11.18 16.33
CA ILE A 207 -3.36 9.95 16.17
C ILE A 207 -1.91 10.21 16.62
N ALA A 208 -1.28 11.26 16.12
CA ALA A 208 0.11 11.60 16.44
C ALA A 208 0.32 11.89 17.93
N ALA A 209 -0.60 12.62 18.57
CA ALA A 209 -0.53 12.95 20.00
C ALA A 209 -0.64 11.72 20.91
N SER A 210 -1.25 10.63 20.42
CA SER A 210 -1.35 9.38 21.18
C SER A 210 -0.08 8.54 21.13
N GLY A 211 0.84 8.85 20.21
CA GLY A 211 2.15 8.22 20.13
C GLY A 211 2.17 6.85 19.45
N ILE A 212 3.30 6.19 19.62
CA ILE A 212 3.66 4.90 19.00
C ILE A 212 3.73 3.85 20.11
N GLU A 213 3.27 2.62 19.82
CA GLU A 213 3.21 1.52 20.78
C GLU A 213 4.63 1.19 21.30
N PRO A 214 4.88 1.33 22.62
CA PRO A 214 6.18 1.02 23.20
C PRO A 214 6.42 -0.49 23.21
N THR A 215 7.69 -0.87 23.11
CA THR A 215 8.15 -2.25 23.30
C THR A 215 9.05 -2.35 24.52
N ALA A 216 9.35 -3.56 24.99
CA ALA A 216 10.30 -3.76 26.08
C ALA A 216 11.72 -3.26 25.74
N GLN A 217 12.08 -3.28 24.45
CA GLN A 217 13.37 -2.85 23.93
C GLN A 217 13.42 -1.36 23.58
N ASP A 218 12.26 -0.76 23.26
CA ASP A 218 12.11 0.65 22.94
C ASP A 218 10.86 1.22 23.64
N PRO A 219 11.01 1.78 24.85
CA PRO A 219 9.90 2.30 25.64
C PRO A 219 9.40 3.68 25.17
N ALA A 220 10.12 4.36 24.26
CA ALA A 220 9.74 5.67 23.72
C ALA A 220 10.01 5.74 22.20
N PRO A 221 9.33 4.88 21.41
CA PRO A 221 9.65 4.72 20.01
C PRO A 221 9.26 5.96 19.20
N VAL A 222 10.06 6.23 18.18
CA VAL A 222 9.81 7.26 17.17
C VAL A 222 9.43 6.66 15.81
N ASP A 223 9.31 5.34 15.73
CA ASP A 223 8.86 4.62 14.54
C ASP A 223 8.19 3.30 14.96
N GLY A 224 6.99 3.02 14.47
CA GLY A 224 6.31 1.76 14.71
C GLY A 224 4.79 1.85 14.61
N THR A 225 4.10 0.90 15.23
CA THR A 225 2.64 0.83 15.25
C THR A 225 2.05 2.01 16.03
N PRO A 226 1.06 2.75 15.50
CA PRO A 226 0.40 3.81 16.26
C PRO A 226 -0.41 3.25 17.45
N VAL A 227 -0.33 3.89 18.63
CA VAL A 227 -1.13 3.51 19.82
C VAL A 227 -2.62 3.55 19.51
N LEU A 228 -3.08 4.62 18.83
CA LEU A 228 -4.42 4.65 18.28
C LEU A 228 -4.46 3.88 16.98
N ARG A 229 -4.80 2.59 17.09
CA ARG A 229 -5.06 1.75 15.93
C ARG A 229 -6.06 2.42 14.98
N THR A 230 -5.56 2.75 13.80
CA THR A 230 -6.31 3.50 12.78
C THR A 230 -6.65 2.56 11.63
N VAL A 231 -7.94 2.38 11.39
CA VAL A 231 -8.47 1.53 10.32
C VAL A 231 -9.18 2.43 9.31
N LEU A 232 -8.81 2.33 8.04
CA LEU A 232 -9.56 2.91 6.93
C LEU A 232 -10.86 2.10 6.79
N LEU A 233 -12.00 2.62 7.24
CA LEU A 233 -13.26 1.87 7.24
C LEU A 233 -13.75 1.63 5.81
N SER A 234 -13.62 2.65 4.96
CA SER A 234 -13.80 2.56 3.52
C SER A 234 -13.01 3.66 2.82
N VAL A 235 -12.68 3.48 1.54
CA VAL A 235 -12.04 4.50 0.69
C VAL A 235 -12.84 4.62 -0.60
N ARG A 236 -13.49 5.76 -0.84
CA ARG A 236 -14.34 5.97 -2.02
C ARG A 236 -14.16 7.37 -2.59
N PRO A 237 -14.30 7.56 -3.92
CA PRO A 237 -14.56 8.89 -4.46
C PRO A 237 -15.77 9.48 -3.76
N SER A 238 -15.67 10.72 -3.27
CA SER A 238 -16.82 11.41 -2.70
C SER A 238 -17.81 11.71 -3.82
N CYS A 239 -19.06 11.27 -3.66
CA CYS A 239 -20.14 11.86 -4.44
C CYS A 239 -20.24 13.32 -4.00
N ARG A 240 -20.03 14.27 -4.92
CA ARG A 240 -20.44 15.65 -4.64
C ARG A 240 -21.96 15.60 -4.44
N PRO A 241 -22.50 16.13 -3.33
CA PRO A 241 -23.94 16.36 -3.24
C PRO A 241 -24.41 17.29 -4.36
#